data_AF-V4B431-F1
#
_entry.id   AF-V4B431-F1
#
_cell.length_a   1.000
_cell.length_b   1.000
_cell.length_c   1.000
_cell.angle_alpha   90.00
_cell.angle_beta   90.00
_cell.angle_gamma   90.00
#
_symmetry.space_group_name_H-M   'P 1'
#
loop_
_entity.id
_entity.type
_entity.pdbx_description
1 polymer ?
#
loop_
_entity_poly.entity_id
_entity_poly.type
_entity_poly.pdbx_seq_one_letter_code
_entity_poly.pdbx_strand_id
1 'polypeptide(L)' 'MDQGKDGANPTKSQIMIYICGECHQENEIKARDPIRCRECGYRIMYKKRTKRSILLQFVFLLYLLCLL' A
#
# COMPACT_ATOMS: atom_id res chain seq x y z
N MET A 1 -35.25 6.20 -2.49
CA MET A 1 -34.65 6.57 -3.78
C MET A 1 -33.27 7.09 -3.45
N ASP A 2 -32.24 6.28 -3.62
CA ASP A 2 -30.85 6.71 -3.49
C ASP A 2 -30.10 6.29 -4.75
N GLN A 3 -30.28 7.09 -5.80
CA GLN A 3 -29.50 7.00 -7.03
C GLN A 3 -28.11 7.59 -6.78
N GLY A 4 -27.17 6.75 -6.36
CA GLY A 4 -25.74 7.07 -6.34
C GLY A 4 -25.11 6.75 -7.69
N LYS A 5 -25.08 7.74 -8.58
CA LYS A 5 -24.48 7.69 -9.91
C LYS A 5 -22.98 7.95 -9.79
N ASP A 6 -22.15 6.94 -9.96
CA ASP A 6 -20.68 7.09 -10.07
C ASP A 6 -20.17 6.46 -11.37
N GLY A 7 -20.27 7.24 -12.45
CA GLY A 7 -19.47 7.01 -13.66
C GLY A 7 -18.13 7.72 -13.53
N ALA A 8 -17.01 6.97 -13.59
CA ALA A 8 -15.69 7.53 -13.85
C ALA A 8 -14.78 6.49 -14.54
N ASN A 9 -14.20 6.92 -15.66
CA ASN A 9 -13.35 6.24 -16.66
C ASN A 9 -11.99 5.78 -16.07
N PRO A 10 -11.28 4.77 -16.63
CA PRO A 10 -10.27 3.98 -15.94
C PRO A 10 -8.87 4.59 -16.09
N THR A 11 -8.51 5.52 -15.21
CA THR A 11 -7.10 5.82 -14.95
C THR A 11 -6.54 4.68 -14.11
N LYS A 12 -5.88 3.70 -14.76
CA LYS A 12 -5.16 2.55 -14.16
C LYS A 12 -4.99 2.71 -12.64
N SER A 13 -5.97 2.23 -11.87
CA SER A 13 -5.93 2.34 -10.42
C SER A 13 -4.76 1.49 -9.96
N GLN A 14 -3.62 2.12 -9.69
CA GLN A 14 -2.44 1.46 -9.16
C GLN A 14 -2.90 0.72 -7.91
N ILE A 15 -2.91 -0.61 -7.96
CA ILE A 15 -3.34 -1.45 -6.85
C ILE A 15 -2.35 -1.18 -5.71
N MET A 16 -2.82 -0.50 -4.67
CA MET A 16 -2.03 -0.20 -3.48
C MET A 16 -2.25 -1.31 -2.46
N ILE A 17 -1.15 -1.95 -2.07
CA ILE A 17 -1.15 -3.04 -1.10
C ILE A 17 -0.88 -2.46 0.29
N TYR A 18 -1.75 -2.81 1.23
CA TYR A 18 -1.63 -2.48 2.64
C TYR A 18 -1.34 -3.75 3.44
N ILE A 19 -0.69 -3.61 4.60
CA ILE A 19 -0.34 -4.70 5.51
C ILE A 19 -1.10 -4.48 6.81
N CYS A 20 -1.86 -5.47 7.26
CA CYS A 20 -2.59 -5.38 8.53
C CYS A 20 -1.63 -5.33 9.74
N GLY A 21 -1.96 -4.56 10.78
CA GLY A 21 -1.13 -4.47 11.99
C GLY A 21 -1.14 -5.73 12.88
N GLU A 22 -2.21 -6.54 12.82
CA GLU A 22 -2.33 -7.75 13.65
C GLU A 22 -2.01 -9.01 12.85
N CYS A 23 -2.76 -9.30 11.77
CA CYS A 23 -2.53 -10.51 10.99
C CYS A 23 -1.36 -10.42 10.01
N HIS A 24 -0.77 -9.23 9.82
CA HIS A 24 0.34 -8.98 8.89
C HIS A 24 0.06 -9.40 7.43
N GLN A 25 -1.20 -9.67 7.10
CA GLN A 25 -1.61 -10.05 5.76
C GLN A 25 -1.75 -8.85 4.85
N GLU A 26 -1.50 -9.13 3.57
CA GLU A 26 -1.56 -8.15 2.51
C GLU A 26 -3.02 -7.96 2.05
N ASN A 27 -3.49 -6.73 2.09
CA ASN A 27 -4.84 -6.39 1.68
C ASN A 27 -4.82 -5.32 0.59
N GLU A 28 -5.54 -5.60 -0.49
CA GLU A 28 -5.75 -4.66 -1.59
C GLU A 28 -6.99 -3.83 -1.32
N ILE A 29 -6.81 -2.54 -1.04
CA ILE A 29 -7.89 -1.59 -0.75
C ILE A 29 -7.99 -0.57 -1.88
N LYS A 30 -9.20 -0.39 -2.42
CA LYS A 30 -9.49 0.68 -3.37
C LYS A 30 -9.85 1.96 -2.63
N ALA A 31 -9.63 3.12 -3.24
CA ALA A 31 -9.80 4.43 -2.60
C ALA A 31 -11.22 4.73 -2.07
N ARG A 32 -12.25 4.04 -2.56
CA ARG A 32 -13.66 4.20 -2.11
C ARG A 32 -14.11 3.13 -1.11
N ASP A 33 -13.31 2.08 -0.91
CA ASP A 33 -13.68 0.98 -0.01
C ASP A 33 -13.35 1.33 1.45
N PRO A 34 -14.17 0.91 2.42
CA PRO A 34 -13.90 1.15 3.84
C PRO A 34 -12.66 0.39 4.32
N ILE A 35 -11.86 1.02 5.19
CA ILE A 35 -10.64 0.41 5.75
C ILE A 35 -10.97 -0.68 6.77
N ARG A 36 -10.96 -1.93 6.31
CA ARG A 36 -11.17 -3.13 7.15
C ARG A 36 -10.34 -4.28 6.60
N CYS A 37 -9.66 -4.99 7.50
CA CYS A 37 -8.99 -6.23 7.11
C CYS A 37 -10.04 -7.30 6.80
N ARG A 38 -9.87 -8.03 5.70
CA ARG A 38 -10.81 -9.06 5.25
C ARG A 38 -10.83 -10.29 6.17
N GLU A 39 -9.76 -10.52 6.91
CA GLU A 39 -9.59 -11.73 7.73
C GLU A 39 -9.88 -11.48 9.21
N CYS A 40 -9.41 -10.36 9.77
CA CYS A 40 -9.52 -10.07 11.21
C CYS A 40 -10.48 -8.90 11.53
N GLY A 41 -10.93 -8.13 10.54
CA GLY A 41 -11.78 -6.95 10.78
C GLY A 41 -11.07 -5.76 11.44
N TYR A 42 -9.76 -5.87 11.70
CA TYR A 42 -8.95 -4.80 12.24
C TYR A 42 -8.88 -3.61 11.28
N ARG A 43 -8.76 -2.39 11.83
CA ARG A 43 -8.91 -1.13 11.09
C ARG A 43 -7.61 -0.37 10.87
N ILE A 44 -6.52 -0.78 11.51
CA ILE A 44 -5.21 -0.16 11.35
C ILE A 44 -4.39 -0.99 10.37
N MET A 45 -3.91 -0.35 9.31
CA MET A 45 -3.05 -0.97 8.30
C MET A 45 -1.89 -0.05 7.94
N TYR A 46 -0.75 -0.65 7.61
CA TYR A 46 0.45 0.01 7.13
C TYR A 46 0.52 -0.04 5.60
N LYS A 47 1.08 1.00 4.96
CA LYS A 47 1.31 1.00 3.52
C LYS A 47 2.55 0.15 3.18
N LYS A 48 2.44 -0.77 2.21
CA LYS A 48 3.59 -1.58 1.77
C LYS A 48 4.69 -0.68 1.17
N ARG A 49 5.95 -0.96 1.51
CA ARG A 49 7.11 -0.20 0.98
C ARG A 49 7.23 -0.37 -0.54
N THR A 50 7.62 0.71 -1.22
CA THR A 50 7.86 0.69 -2.68
C THR A 50 9.19 0.04 -3.03
N LYS A 51 9.22 -0.80 -4.07
CA LYS A 51 10.46 -1.42 -4.57
C LYS A 51 11.38 -0.47 -5.36
N ARG A 52 10.93 0.75 -5.69
CA ARG A 52 11.70 1.73 -6.47
C ARG A 52 12.71 2.55 -5.64
N SER A 53 12.52 2.65 -4.32
CA SER A 53 13.39 3.44 -3.43
C SER A 53 14.59 2.66 -2.88
N ILE A 54 14.82 1.43 -3.35
CA ILE A 54 15.94 0.62 -2.88
C ILE A 54 17.26 1.10 -3.51
N LEU A 55 17.25 1.83 -4.64
CA LEU A 55 18.46 2.45 -5.19
C LEU A 55 19.09 3.44 -4.19
N LEU A 56 18.29 4.24 -3.47
CA LEU A 56 18.82 5.11 -2.41
C LEU A 56 19.39 4.30 -1.24
N GLN A 57 18.75 3.19 -0.82
CA GLN A 57 19.30 2.35 0.26
C GLN A 57 20.56 1.58 -0.16
N PHE A 58 20.61 1.02 -1.36
CA PHE A 58 21.77 0.29 -1.88
C PHE A 58 22.94 1.23 -2.16
N VAL A 59 22.70 2.40 -2.77
CA VAL A 59 23.75 3.40 -3.02
C VAL A 59 24.29 3.94 -1.69
N PHE A 60 23.43 4.21 -0.70
CA PHE A 60 23.86 4.64 0.63
C PHE A 60 24.71 3.57 1.34
N LEU A 61 24.29 2.30 1.29
CA LEU A 61 25.06 1.18 1.85
C LEU A 61 26.40 0.98 1.14
N LEU A 62 26.45 1.07 -0.19
CA LEU A 62 27.69 0.98 -0.97
C LEU A 62 28.63 2.17 -0.70
N TYR A 63 28.10 3.39 -0.56
CA TYR A 63 28.88 4.57 -0.21
C TYR A 63 29.54 4.42 1.16
N LEU A 64 28.78 3.94 2.16
CA LEU A 64 29.30 3.71 3.51
C LEU A 64 30.39 2.64 3.53
N LEU A 65 30.20 1.54 2.79
CA LEU A 65 31.18 0.46 2.65
C LEU A 65 32.45 0.88 1.91
N CYS A 66 32.36 1.84 0.98
CA CYS A 66 33.50 2.35 0.24
C CYS A 66 34.29 3.43 1.01
N LEU A 67 33.69 4.03 2.05
CA LEU A 67 34.30 5.02 2.93
C LEU A 67 34.89 4.41 4.21
N LEU A 68 34.57 3.14 4.51
CA LEU A 68 35.17 2.31 5.57
C LEU A 68 36.35 1.51 5.00
#